data_AF-A0A497E2Q8-F1
#
_entry.id   AF-A0A497E2Q8-F1
#
_cell.length_a   1.000
_cell.length_b   1.000
_cell.length_c   1.000
_cell.angle_alpha   90.00
_cell.angle_beta   90.00
_cell.angle_gamma   90.00
#
_symmetry.space_group_name_H-M   'P 1'
#
loop_
_entity.id
_entity.type
_entity.pdbx_description
1 polymer ?
#
loop_
_entity_poly.entity_id
_entity_poly.type
_entity_poly.pdbx_seq_one_letter_code
_entity_poly.pdbx_strand_id
1 'polypeptide(L)'
;MRCKRIRKKLAAYLDGELDERQKALVKRHLLECAKCRKEADLLGRISYLLKDRPRIKPTLSFEADLWRRIYSLEKEETTKKETTLYLLKWATYIILPAAVAAALIIGVFGENLGEKIASFESISLEEEYLSSIGLDSFRDFPPGSLSQAYFSLIEQTK
;
A
#
# COMPACT_ATOMS: atom_id res chain seq x y z
N MET A 1 -26.66 19.58 -21.05
CA MET A 1 -25.52 18.72 -20.62
C MET A 1 -25.78 17.27 -21.06
N ARG A 2 -24.75 16.47 -21.41
CA ARG A 2 -24.95 15.10 -21.94
C ARG A 2 -25.34 14.12 -20.82
N CYS A 3 -26.43 13.37 -20.97
CA CYS A 3 -26.93 12.41 -19.96
C CYS A 3 -25.85 11.45 -19.47
N LYS A 4 -25.00 10.93 -20.39
CA LYS A 4 -23.88 10.04 -20.04
C LYS A 4 -22.95 10.62 -18.97
N ARG A 5 -22.69 11.94 -19.00
CA ARG A 5 -21.83 12.61 -18.00
C ARG A 5 -22.54 12.79 -16.66
N ILE A 6 -23.86 13.03 -16.70
CA ILE A 6 -24.65 13.21 -15.48
C ILE A 6 -24.83 11.89 -14.75
N ARG A 7 -25.14 10.81 -15.47
CA ARG A 7 -25.28 9.46 -14.90
C ARG A 7 -24.07 9.03 -14.08
N LYS A 8 -22.86 9.27 -14.60
CA LYS A 8 -21.60 9.00 -13.91
C LYS A 8 -21.41 9.79 -12.61
N LYS A 9 -22.16 10.87 -12.41
CA LYS A 9 -22.07 11.75 -11.24
C LYS A 9 -23.24 11.56 -10.26
N LEU A 10 -24.22 10.70 -10.56
CA LEU A 10 -25.42 10.58 -9.73
C LEU A 10 -25.14 9.99 -8.34
N ALA A 11 -24.27 8.99 -8.23
CA ALA A 11 -23.88 8.41 -6.94
C ALA A 11 -23.22 9.46 -6.04
N ALA A 12 -22.11 10.05 -6.50
CA ALA A 12 -21.42 11.14 -5.81
C ALA A 12 -22.34 12.35 -5.50
N TYR A 13 -23.32 12.64 -6.36
CA TYR A 13 -24.33 13.67 -6.09
C TYR A 13 -25.23 13.32 -4.90
N LEU A 14 -25.70 12.07 -4.83
CA LEU A 14 -26.55 11.57 -3.75
C LEU A 14 -25.80 11.44 -2.42
N ASP A 15 -24.50 11.10 -2.47
CA ASP A 15 -23.63 10.96 -1.30
C ASP A 15 -23.06 12.31 -0.84
N GLY A 16 -23.26 13.39 -1.61
CA GLY A 16 -22.83 14.74 -1.24
C GLY A 16 -21.35 15.04 -1.50
N GLU A 17 -20.69 14.25 -2.35
CA GLU A 17 -19.25 14.31 -2.62
C GLU A 17 -18.87 15.28 -3.75
N LEU A 18 -19.85 15.85 -4.44
CA LEU A 18 -19.60 16.81 -5.53
C LEU A 18 -19.38 18.23 -5.02
N ASP A 19 -18.43 18.94 -5.64
CA ASP A 19 -18.29 20.39 -5.44
C ASP A 19 -19.55 21.16 -5.89
N GLU A 20 -19.70 22.40 -5.39
CA GLU A 20 -20.90 23.21 -5.62
C GLU A 20 -21.20 23.48 -7.10
N ARG A 21 -20.17 23.64 -7.95
CA ARG A 21 -20.37 23.86 -9.40
C ARG A 21 -20.92 22.60 -10.04
N GLN A 22 -20.36 21.44 -9.70
CA GLN A 22 -20.80 20.14 -10.21
C GLN A 22 -22.21 19.80 -9.72
N LYS A 23 -22.50 20.06 -8.45
CA LYS A 23 -23.82 19.87 -7.85
C LYS A 23 -24.88 20.72 -8.55
N ALA A 24 -24.59 21.99 -8.83
CA ALA A 24 -25.50 22.87 -9.58
C ALA A 24 -25.74 22.38 -11.01
N LEU A 25 -24.71 21.87 -11.70
CA LEU A 25 -24.82 21.27 -13.03
C LEU A 25 -25.73 20.04 -13.04
N VAL A 26 -25.54 19.13 -12.06
CA VAL A 26 -26.38 17.94 -11.92
C VAL A 26 -27.82 18.33 -11.61
N LYS A 27 -28.04 19.22 -10.62
CA LYS A 27 -29.37 19.71 -10.24
C LYS A 27 -30.12 20.30 -11.42
N ARG A 28 -29.47 21.17 -12.22
CA ARG A 28 -30.07 21.76 -13.43
C ARG A 28 -30.49 20.68 -14.43
N HIS A 29 -29.64 19.70 -14.68
CA HIS A 29 -29.97 18.63 -15.62
C HIS A 29 -31.12 17.74 -15.13
N LEU A 30 -31.19 17.47 -13.82
CA LEU A 30 -32.29 16.70 -13.23
C LEU A 30 -33.64 17.42 -13.38
N LEU A 31 -33.67 18.75 -13.40
CA LEU A 31 -34.89 19.53 -13.66
C LEU A 31 -35.40 19.33 -15.10
N GLU A 32 -34.50 19.19 -16.07
CA GLU A 32 -34.84 19.13 -17.50
C GLU A 32 -34.97 17.68 -18.02
N CYS A 33 -34.30 16.70 -17.41
CA CYS A 33 -34.22 15.34 -17.94
C CYS A 33 -34.94 14.31 -17.06
N ALA A 34 -36.13 13.88 -17.49
CA ALA A 34 -36.90 12.84 -16.80
C ALA A 34 -36.17 11.49 -16.69
N LYS A 35 -35.35 11.12 -17.69
CA LYS A 35 -34.59 9.85 -17.67
C LYS A 35 -33.53 9.84 -16.56
N CYS A 36 -32.76 10.91 -16.44
CA CYS A 36 -31.74 11.03 -15.38
C CYS A 36 -32.37 11.19 -13.99
N ARG A 37 -33.55 11.82 -13.89
CA ARG A 37 -34.31 11.92 -12.65
C ARG A 37 -34.75 10.54 -12.14
N LYS A 38 -35.35 9.72 -13.00
CA LYS A 38 -35.73 8.33 -12.67
C LYS A 38 -34.54 7.49 -12.18
N GLU A 39 -33.37 7.69 -12.76
CA GLU A 39 -32.16 6.97 -12.39
C GLU A 39 -31.61 7.42 -11.04
N ALA A 40 -31.62 8.74 -10.77
CA ALA A 40 -31.28 9.28 -9.46
C ALA A 40 -32.23 8.77 -8.37
N ASP A 41 -33.53 8.73 -8.66
CA ASP A 41 -34.55 8.20 -7.73
C ASP A 41 -34.33 6.71 -7.45
N LEU A 42 -34.00 5.92 -8.47
CA LEU A 42 -33.73 4.49 -8.32
C LEU A 42 -32.49 4.25 -7.44
N LEU A 43 -31.40 4.98 -7.69
CA LEU A 43 -30.20 4.93 -6.85
C LEU A 43 -30.49 5.35 -5.41
N GLY A 44 -31.29 6.41 -5.21
CA GLY A 44 -31.72 6.88 -3.89
C GLY A 44 -32.51 5.82 -3.12
N ARG A 45 -33.43 5.12 -3.79
CA ARG A 45 -34.20 4.01 -3.19
C ARG A 45 -33.29 2.85 -2.76
N ILE A 46 -32.33 2.46 -3.60
CA ILE A 46 -31.37 1.41 -3.26
C ILE A 46 -30.55 1.82 -2.02
N SER A 47 -30.03 3.05 -2.00
CA SER A 47 -29.28 3.58 -0.85
C SER A 47 -30.12 3.56 0.44
N TYR A 48 -31.39 3.96 0.35
CA TYR A 48 -32.32 3.91 1.49
C TYR A 48 -32.53 2.48 2.02
N LEU A 49 -32.82 1.52 1.13
CA LEU A 49 -33.03 0.11 1.51
C LEU A 49 -31.80 -0.52 2.15
N LEU A 50 -30.59 -0.09 1.77
CA LEU A 50 -29.34 -0.54 2.38
C LEU A 50 -29.08 0.12 3.74
N LYS A 51 -29.50 1.38 3.92
CA LYS A 51 -29.34 2.12 5.17
C LYS A 51 -30.32 1.68 6.26
N ASP A 52 -31.49 1.16 5.90
CA ASP A 52 -32.53 0.68 6.83
C ASP A 52 -32.19 -0.68 7.49
N ARG A 53 -30.91 -1.04 7.54
CA ARG A 53 -30.43 -2.25 8.21
C ARG A 53 -30.11 -1.96 9.68
N PRO A 54 -30.37 -2.91 10.59
CA PRO A 54 -30.02 -2.73 11.99
C PRO A 54 -28.53 -2.44 12.09
N ARG A 55 -28.19 -1.30 12.71
CA ARG A 55 -26.79 -0.98 12.97
C ARG A 55 -26.23 -2.04 13.91
N ILE A 56 -25.17 -2.70 13.46
CA ILE A 56 -24.44 -3.64 14.31
C ILE A 56 -23.78 -2.81 15.41
N LYS A 57 -24.22 -3.02 16.65
CA LYS A 57 -23.57 -2.42 17.81
C LYS A 57 -22.35 -3.28 18.15
N PRO A 58 -21.14 -2.72 18.17
CA PRO A 58 -19.96 -3.49 18.58
C PRO A 58 -20.12 -3.97 20.04
N THR A 59 -19.46 -5.08 20.38
CA THR A 59 -19.34 -5.53 21.77
C THR A 59 -18.52 -4.52 22.57
N LEU A 60 -18.70 -4.48 23.90
CA LEU A 60 -17.92 -3.58 24.77
C LEU A 60 -16.40 -3.84 24.68
N SER A 61 -16.00 -5.07 24.37
CA SER A 61 -14.58 -5.45 24.22
C SER A 61 -14.02 -5.17 22.83
N PHE A 62 -14.86 -4.86 21.83
CA PHE A 62 -14.45 -4.78 20.42
C PHE A 62 -13.27 -3.83 20.22
N GLU A 63 -13.33 -2.64 20.82
CA GLU A 63 -12.25 -1.65 20.71
C GLU A 63 -10.94 -2.16 21.32
N ALA A 64 -11.01 -2.73 22.53
CA ALA A 64 -9.84 -3.30 23.19
C ALA A 64 -9.23 -4.48 22.41
N ASP A 65 -10.09 -5.36 21.86
CA ASP A 65 -9.66 -6.51 21.08
C ASP A 65 -9.07 -6.09 19.72
N LEU A 66 -9.63 -5.05 19.09
CA LEU A 66 -9.12 -4.46 17.85
C LEU A 66 -7.73 -3.87 18.06
N TRP A 67 -7.56 -3.00 19.05
CA TRP A 67 -6.27 -2.38 19.34
C TRP A 67 -5.22 -3.42 19.73
N ARG A 68 -5.58 -4.42 20.54
CA ARG A 68 -4.68 -5.52 20.89
C ARG A 68 -4.16 -6.24 19.64
N ARG A 69 -5.02 -6.51 18.66
CA ARG A 69 -4.63 -7.15 17.39
C ARG A 69 -3.74 -6.25 16.53
N ILE A 70 -4.05 -4.95 16.43
CA ILE A 70 -3.22 -4.00 15.68
C ILE A 70 -1.80 -3.96 16.27
N TYR A 71 -1.66 -3.83 17.59
CA TYR A 71 -0.35 -3.75 18.24
C TYR A 71 0.40 -5.09 18.26
N SER A 72 -0.29 -6.23 18.30
CA SER A 72 0.40 -7.53 18.24
C SER A 72 1.09 -7.75 16.90
N LEU A 73 0.52 -7.26 15.79
CA LEU A 73 1.11 -7.37 14.47
C LEU A 73 2.39 -6.51 14.34
N GLU A 74 2.39 -5.30 14.89
CA GLU A 74 3.57 -4.42 14.90
C GLU A 74 4.75 -5.01 15.70
N LYS A 75 4.46 -5.77 16.75
CA LYS A 75 5.48 -6.35 17.64
C LYS A 75 6.13 -7.64 17.10
N GLU A 76 5.42 -8.40 16.28
CA GLU A 76 5.97 -9.62 15.66
C GLU A 76 7.02 -9.32 14.57
N GLU A 77 6.93 -8.16 13.92
CA GLU A 77 7.89 -7.76 12.88
C GLU A 77 9.23 -7.24 13.44
N THR A 78 9.21 -6.61 14.61
CA THR A 78 10.41 -6.00 15.23
C THR A 78 11.27 -7.02 15.98
N THR A 79 10.67 -8.01 16.63
CA THR A 79 11.39 -8.89 17.58
C THR A 79 12.21 -10.01 16.93
N LYS A 80 11.92 -10.41 15.69
CA LYS A 80 12.60 -11.55 15.04
C LYS A 80 13.78 -11.19 14.13
N LYS A 81 13.88 -9.94 13.65
CA LYS A 81 14.90 -9.54 12.67
C LYS A 81 16.02 -8.65 13.22
N GLU A 82 15.85 -8.03 14.39
CA GLU A 82 16.79 -7.00 14.84
C GLU A 82 18.03 -7.52 15.57
N THR A 83 17.96 -8.63 16.31
CA THR A 83 19.09 -9.05 17.18
C THR A 83 20.26 -9.68 16.42
N THR A 84 20.02 -10.39 15.33
CA THR A 84 21.08 -11.02 14.52
C THR A 84 21.70 -10.05 13.50
N LEU A 85 20.93 -9.10 12.97
CA LEU A 85 21.44 -8.10 12.01
C LEU A 85 22.25 -6.99 12.68
N TYR A 86 21.95 -6.61 13.92
CA TYR A 86 22.71 -5.56 14.62
C TYR A 86 24.18 -5.99 14.83
N LEU A 87 24.38 -7.27 15.14
CA LEU A 87 25.70 -7.90 15.30
C LEU A 87 26.42 -8.20 13.97
N LEU A 88 25.79 -8.04 12.81
CA LEU A 88 26.51 -8.03 11.53
C LEU A 88 26.78 -6.60 11.05
N LYS A 89 25.86 -5.66 11.30
CA LYS A 89 25.99 -4.23 10.93
C LYS A 89 27.16 -3.52 11.64
N TRP A 90 27.41 -3.75 12.93
CA TRP A 90 28.57 -3.17 13.61
C TRP A 90 29.90 -3.72 13.06
N ALA A 91 29.96 -5.01 12.73
CA ALA A 91 31.14 -5.64 12.16
C ALA A 91 31.43 -5.10 10.75
N THR A 92 30.42 -4.93 9.90
CA THR A 92 30.60 -4.30 8.58
C THR A 92 31.01 -2.84 8.69
N TYR A 93 30.53 -2.09 9.69
CA TYR A 93 30.92 -0.70 9.93
C TYR A 93 32.40 -0.53 10.34
N ILE A 94 33.00 -1.57 10.93
CA ILE A 94 34.43 -1.59 11.30
C ILE A 94 35.30 -2.17 10.17
N ILE A 95 34.83 -3.24 9.52
CA ILE A 95 35.59 -3.95 8.47
C ILE A 95 35.72 -3.11 7.20
N LEU A 96 34.68 -2.33 6.82
CA LEU A 96 34.69 -1.51 5.60
C LEU A 96 35.76 -0.39 5.62
N PRO A 97 35.86 0.48 6.65
CA PRO A 97 36.91 1.51 6.69
C PRO A 97 38.31 0.90 6.87
N ALA A 98 38.44 -0.22 7.59
CA ALA A 98 39.71 -0.93 7.72
C ALA A 98 40.20 -1.50 6.39
N ALA A 99 39.31 -2.08 5.58
CA ALA A 99 39.61 -2.59 4.25
C ALA A 99 39.99 -1.45 3.28
N VAL A 100 39.31 -0.30 3.33
CA VAL A 100 39.66 0.89 2.53
C VAL A 100 41.03 1.44 2.93
N ALA A 101 41.32 1.55 4.23
CA ALA A 101 42.62 1.98 4.71
C ALA A 101 43.74 1.02 4.28
N ALA A 102 43.52 -0.29 4.39
CA ALA A 102 44.46 -1.30 3.91
C ALA A 102 44.66 -1.22 2.39
N ALA A 103 43.60 -1.04 1.60
CA ALA A 103 43.69 -0.87 0.15
C ALA A 103 44.44 0.42 -0.25
N LEU A 104 44.27 1.51 0.50
CA LEU A 104 45.05 2.73 0.30
C LEU A 104 46.53 2.53 0.65
N ILE A 105 46.84 1.83 1.75
CA ILE A 105 48.22 1.50 2.11
C ILE A 105 48.86 0.61 1.05
N ILE A 106 48.14 -0.42 0.58
CA ILE A 106 48.59 -1.33 -0.48
C ILE A 106 48.71 -0.61 -1.82
N GLY A 107 47.81 0.32 -2.15
CA GLY A 107 47.84 1.09 -3.39
C GLY A 107 48.94 2.16 -3.42
N VAL A 108 49.28 2.75 -2.27
CA VAL A 108 50.37 3.74 -2.14
C VAL A 108 51.74 3.07 -2.09
N PHE A 109 51.87 1.90 -1.48
CA PHE A 109 53.13 1.15 -1.40
C PHE A 109 53.32 0.11 -2.51
N GLY A 110 52.26 -0.24 -3.22
CA GLY A 110 52.25 -1.26 -4.27
C GLY A 110 52.47 -0.67 -5.64
N GLU A 111 53.67 -0.14 -5.90
CA GLU A 111 54.08 0.31 -7.25
C GLU A 111 54.25 -0.85 -8.26
N ASN A 112 53.58 -1.99 -8.07
CA ASN A 112 53.65 -3.14 -8.97
C ASN A 112 52.41 -4.05 -8.92
N LEU A 113 51.20 -3.48 -8.81
CA LEU A 113 49.96 -4.22 -9.09
C LEU A 113 49.09 -3.45 -10.10
N GLY A 114 49.68 -3.19 -11.27
CA GLY A 114 48.93 -2.89 -12.49
C GLY A 114 48.23 -4.16 -13.00
N GLU A 115 46.98 -3.99 -13.43
CA GLU A 115 46.10 -5.00 -14.03
C GLU A 115 45.55 -6.09 -13.09
N LYS A 116 44.53 -5.74 -12.29
CA LYS A 116 43.31 -6.55 -12.05
C LYS A 116 42.39 -5.91 -11.00
N ILE A 117 41.90 -4.72 -11.28
CA ILE A 117 40.77 -4.13 -10.52
C ILE A 117 39.78 -3.54 -11.52
N ALA A 118 39.29 -4.40 -12.41
CA ALA A 118 38.22 -4.07 -13.34
C ALA A 118 37.14 -5.15 -13.25
N SER A 119 36.42 -5.14 -12.14
CA SER A 119 35.09 -5.73 -12.00
C SER A 119 34.55 -5.42 -10.60
N PHE A 120 34.23 -4.16 -10.34
CA PHE A 120 33.34 -3.84 -9.22
C PHE A 120 31.93 -4.13 -9.72
N GLU A 121 31.48 -5.34 -9.41
CA GLU A 121 30.16 -5.86 -9.74
C GLU A 121 29.12 -4.95 -9.08
N SER A 122 28.24 -4.39 -9.91
CA SER A 122 27.13 -3.54 -9.48
C SER A 122 26.17 -4.39 -8.65
N ILE A 123 26.28 -4.26 -7.32
CA ILE A 123 25.35 -4.89 -6.39
C ILE A 123 23.97 -4.27 -6.60
N SER A 124 23.00 -5.13 -6.89
CA SER A 124 21.58 -4.86 -7.07
C SER A 124 20.95 -4.37 -5.76
N LEU A 125 21.17 -3.09 -5.45
CA LEU A 125 20.67 -2.38 -4.26
C LEU A 125 19.18 -2.02 -4.34
N GLU A 126 18.53 -2.19 -5.48
CA GLU A 126 17.14 -1.76 -5.68
C GLU A 126 16.12 -2.70 -5.04
N GLU A 127 16.33 -4.02 -5.07
CA GLU A 127 15.36 -4.98 -4.51
C GLU A 127 15.28 -4.94 -2.98
N GLU A 128 16.41 -4.76 -2.30
CA GLU A 128 16.46 -4.69 -0.84
C GLU A 128 15.87 -3.36 -0.32
N TYR A 129 16.09 -2.26 -1.04
CA TYR A 129 15.60 -0.93 -0.67
C TYR A 129 14.08 -0.80 -0.85
N LEU A 130 13.53 -1.34 -1.93
CA LEU A 130 12.08 -1.29 -2.20
C LEU A 130 11.26 -2.10 -1.18
N SER A 131 11.81 -3.20 -0.66
CA SER A 131 11.19 -3.96 0.44
C SER A 131 11.14 -3.16 1.74
N SER A 132 12.16 -2.33 2.01
CA SER A 132 12.27 -1.54 3.25
C SER A 132 11.30 -0.35 3.33
N ILE A 133 10.81 0.14 2.17
CA ILE A 133 9.88 1.28 2.09
C ILE A 133 8.41 0.83 2.26
N GLY A 134 8.13 -0.47 2.39
CA GLY A 134 6.76 -0.98 2.59
C GLY A 134 5.90 -0.95 1.33
N LEU A 135 6.53 -0.86 0.15
CA LEU A 135 5.85 -0.93 -1.15
C LEU A 135 5.19 -2.28 -1.42
N ASP A 136 5.50 -3.30 -0.62
CA ASP A 136 4.86 -4.62 -0.67
C ASP A 136 3.36 -4.57 -0.38
N SER A 137 2.89 -3.51 0.30
CA SER A 137 1.46 -3.24 0.51
C SER A 137 0.70 -2.84 -0.76
N PHE A 138 1.42 -2.42 -1.81
CA PHE A 138 0.84 -1.99 -3.10
C PHE A 138 0.95 -3.06 -4.19
N ARG A 139 1.48 -4.25 -3.88
CA ARG A 139 1.46 -5.38 -4.81
C ARG A 139 0.01 -5.82 -5.05
N ASP A 140 -0.25 -6.42 -6.22
CA ASP A 140 -1.58 -6.94 -6.57
C ASP A 140 -2.10 -7.97 -5.54
N PHE A 141 -1.18 -8.67 -4.86
CA PHE A 141 -1.46 -9.64 -3.79
C PHE A 141 -0.54 -9.40 -2.59
N PRO A 142 -0.88 -8.46 -1.68
CA PRO A 142 -0.06 -8.23 -0.51
C PRO A 142 -0.12 -9.43 0.44
N PRO A 143 0.98 -9.74 1.15
CA PRO A 143 1.04 -10.87 2.07
C PRO A 143 0.01 -10.74 3.20
N GLY A 144 -0.71 -11.82 3.50
CA GLY A 144 -1.76 -11.85 4.52
C GLY A 144 -3.11 -11.27 4.05
N SER A 145 -3.24 -10.84 2.80
CA SER A 145 -4.50 -10.33 2.25
C SER A 145 -5.47 -11.44 1.86
N LEU A 146 -6.77 -11.11 1.85
CA LEU A 146 -7.82 -12.01 1.37
C LEU A 146 -7.60 -12.41 -0.10
N SER A 147 -7.14 -11.47 -0.92
CA SER A 147 -6.83 -11.71 -2.33
C SER A 147 -5.72 -12.74 -2.51
N GLN A 148 -4.65 -12.67 -1.69
CA GLN A 148 -3.58 -13.66 -1.70
C GLN A 148 -4.10 -15.05 -1.32
N ALA A 149 -4.86 -15.15 -0.21
CA ALA A 149 -5.40 -16.42 0.26
C ALA A 149 -6.34 -17.06 -0.79
N TYR A 150 -7.18 -16.25 -1.44
CA TYR A 150 -8.06 -16.69 -2.52
C TYR A 150 -7.27 -17.22 -3.73
N PHE A 151 -6.19 -16.52 -4.13
CA PHE A 151 -5.38 -16.92 -5.26
C PHE A 151 -4.63 -18.24 -4.99
N SER A 152 -4.06 -18.40 -3.79
CA SER A 152 -3.39 -19.64 -3.38
C SER A 152 -4.33 -20.85 -3.35
N LEU A 153 -5.59 -20.65 -2.96
CA LEU A 153 -6.59 -21.72 -2.98
C LEU A 153 -6.93 -22.17 -4.40
N ILE A 154 -6.94 -21.27 -5.37
CA ILE A 154 -7.23 -21.60 -6.77
C ILE A 154 -6.01 -22.27 -7.42
N GLU A 155 -4.80 -21.84 -7.13
CA GLU A 155 -3.58 -22.45 -7.68
C GLU A 155 -3.37 -23.91 -7.23
N GLN A 156 -3.74 -24.26 -6.00
CA GLN A 156 -3.64 -25.65 -5.50
C GLN A 156 -4.63 -26.63 -6.14
N THR A 157 -5.58 -26.15 -6.95
CA THR A 157 -6.57 -26.99 -7.63
C THR A 157 -6.18 -27.40 -9.06
N LYS A 158 -4.93 -27.13 -9.46
CA LYS A 158 -4.29 -27.64 -10.68
C LYS A 158 -3.27 -28.73 -10.36
#